data_AF-A0AA36F1I1-F1
#
_entry.id   AF-A0AA36F1I1-F1
#
_cell.length_a   1.000
_cell.length_b   1.000
_cell.length_c   1.000
_cell.angle_alpha   90.00
_cell.angle_beta   90.00
_cell.angle_gamma   90.00
#
_symmetry.space_group_name_H-M   'P 1'
#
loop_
_entity.id
_entity.type
_entity.pdbx_description
1 polymer ?
#
loop_
_entity_poly.entity_id
_entity_poly.type
_entity_poly.pdbx_seq_one_letter_code
_entity_poly.pdbx_strand_id
1 'polypeptide(L)'
;MRISHKELLCQICEMLQGLQKENPSSKRAGDLTEISCGIFSFDLDLVQLDIFWEVTLILCRSAGSGVNCLLSLLSFNMATFFGEVLPVFSRATGDDDDFDEDEEQEVDLTWKTSVQWSEAAERKLQDNKLPCSLLIISVGQVASGFCQAYLLKESPKPAGWLSTSLTTDDSTLDHNAEVYLCGKDAVFIQCTKEISPEQSFCWVHKVFDSLQMNSTEVFVLTSAPASDFRTEASLSQLTVPFLRTLRSSSTCCLQRPPCPYLEQPNLISSLSAQILTYCQIFRILAQLFVCYCESIHIDSTTIKAFSPLLKLDKFVSITQNETFASAAIKKFVDLHSPSNSLYL
;
A
#
# COMPACT_ATOMS: atom_id res chain seq x y z
N MET A 1 -17.35 -17.88 -17.46
CA MET A 1 -18.70 -18.35 -17.10
C MET A 1 -19.19 -17.49 -15.95
N ARG A 2 -20.20 -16.64 -16.17
CA ARG A 2 -20.83 -15.86 -15.09
C ARG A 2 -22.02 -16.69 -14.62
N ILE A 3 -21.92 -17.25 -13.42
CA ILE A 3 -23.07 -17.86 -12.74
C ILE A 3 -24.00 -16.71 -12.36
N SER A 4 -25.26 -16.81 -12.76
CA SER A 4 -26.26 -15.78 -12.49
C SER A 4 -26.51 -15.70 -10.97
N HIS A 5 -26.71 -14.49 -10.42
CA HIS A 5 -27.12 -14.32 -9.00
C HIS A 5 -28.34 -15.19 -8.63
N LYS A 6 -29.19 -15.53 -9.62
CA LYS A 6 -30.33 -16.44 -9.44
C LYS A 6 -29.90 -17.90 -9.22
N GLU A 7 -28.82 -18.37 -9.82
CA GLU A 7 -28.31 -19.74 -9.62
C GLU A 7 -27.66 -19.90 -8.25
N LEU A 8 -26.97 -18.88 -7.73
CA LEU A 8 -26.40 -18.90 -6.39
C LEU A 8 -27.49 -18.96 -5.31
N LEU A 9 -28.57 -18.17 -5.47
CA LEU A 9 -29.73 -18.20 -4.58
C LEU A 9 -30.47 -19.55 -4.64
N CYS A 10 -30.53 -20.19 -5.82
CA CYS A 10 -31.13 -21.51 -5.98
C CYS A 10 -30.33 -22.59 -5.23
N GLN A 11 -29.01 -22.56 -5.32
CA GLN A 11 -28.12 -23.50 -4.61
C GLN A 11 -28.18 -23.33 -3.09
N ILE A 12 -28.27 -22.08 -2.60
CA ILE A 12 -28.40 -21.80 -1.16
C ILE A 12 -29.76 -22.30 -0.64
N CYS A 13 -30.85 -22.10 -1.41
CA CYS A 13 -32.17 -22.65 -1.06
C CYS A 13 -32.17 -24.19 -1.04
N GLU A 14 -31.49 -24.85 -1.98
CA GLU A 14 -31.39 -26.32 -1.99
C GLU A 14 -30.59 -26.87 -0.80
N MET A 15 -29.50 -26.20 -0.39
CA MET A 15 -28.76 -26.58 0.83
C MET A 15 -29.62 -26.44 2.10
N LEU A 16 -30.39 -25.35 2.22
CA LEU A 16 -31.25 -25.12 3.38
C LEU A 16 -32.42 -26.11 3.44
N GLN A 17 -32.96 -26.52 2.28
CA GLN A 17 -33.97 -27.58 2.21
C GLN A 17 -33.39 -28.97 2.49
N GLY A 18 -32.12 -29.21 2.17
CA GLY A 18 -31.40 -30.42 2.57
C GLY A 18 -31.27 -30.56 4.09
N LEU A 19 -30.93 -29.46 4.77
CA LEU A 19 -30.80 -29.43 6.24
C LEU A 19 -32.13 -29.65 6.98
N GLN A 20 -33.27 -29.28 6.39
CA GLN A 20 -34.59 -29.60 6.95
C GLN A 20 -35.01 -31.06 6.77
N LYS A 21 -34.38 -31.81 5.86
CA LYS A 21 -34.71 -33.21 5.58
C LYS A 21 -33.97 -34.21 6.49
N GLU A 22 -32.91 -33.80 7.16
CA GLU A 22 -32.12 -34.68 8.03
C GLU A 22 -32.65 -34.79 9.48
N ASN A 23 -33.79 -34.16 9.81
CA ASN A 23 -34.41 -34.31 11.13
C ASN A 23 -35.94 -34.55 11.06
N PRO A 24 -36.41 -35.76 10.71
CA PRO A 24 -37.82 -36.06 10.56
C PRO A 24 -38.50 -36.51 11.87
N SER A 25 -38.07 -35.99 13.03
CA SER A 25 -38.68 -36.35 14.31
C SER A 25 -38.71 -35.20 15.33
N SER A 26 -39.56 -34.21 15.08
CA SER A 26 -40.29 -33.55 16.17
C SER A 26 -41.57 -32.90 15.66
N LYS A 27 -42.62 -33.72 15.56
CA LYS A 27 -44.00 -33.22 15.59
C LYS A 27 -44.40 -33.10 17.05
N ARG A 28 -44.40 -31.89 17.61
CA ARG A 28 -45.44 -31.37 18.51
C ARG A 28 -45.11 -29.93 18.90
N ALA A 29 -46.15 -29.11 18.82
CA ALA A 29 -46.18 -27.74 19.27
C ALA A 29 -46.09 -27.68 20.81
N GLY A 30 -45.45 -26.63 21.31
CA GLY A 30 -45.39 -26.28 22.72
C GLY A 30 -44.02 -26.49 23.33
N ASP A 31 -43.43 -25.40 23.81
CA ASP A 31 -42.34 -25.31 24.78
C ASP A 31 -40.97 -25.87 24.40
N LEU A 32 -40.09 -24.99 23.88
CA LEU A 32 -38.63 -25.11 23.95
C LEU A 32 -38.01 -23.69 23.95
N THR A 33 -38.06 -23.01 25.09
CA THR A 33 -36.99 -22.09 25.50
C THR A 33 -35.85 -22.94 26.05
N GLU A 34 -34.61 -22.57 25.73
CA GLU A 34 -33.35 -23.29 26.01
C GLU A 34 -32.97 -24.35 24.96
N ILE A 35 -32.38 -23.89 23.86
CA ILE A 35 -31.29 -24.62 23.21
C ILE A 35 -30.02 -23.79 23.41
N SER A 36 -29.12 -24.35 24.19
CA SER A 36 -27.74 -23.93 24.39
C SER A 36 -27.06 -23.66 23.03
N CYS A 37 -26.70 -22.40 22.77
CA CYS A 37 -25.73 -22.06 21.74
C CYS A 37 -24.36 -22.56 22.21
N GLY A 38 -23.93 -23.70 21.68
CA GLY A 38 -22.52 -24.06 21.66
C GLY A 38 -21.76 -22.99 20.88
N ILE A 39 -20.80 -22.33 21.55
CA ILE A 39 -19.89 -21.35 20.96
C ILE A 39 -19.02 -22.10 19.94
N PHE A 40 -19.37 -21.98 18.66
CA PHE A 40 -18.46 -22.26 17.55
C PHE A 40 -17.88 -20.92 17.10
N SER A 41 -16.61 -20.71 17.47
CA SER A 41 -15.82 -19.58 17.00
C SER A 41 -15.49 -19.81 15.53
N PHE A 42 -16.11 -19.05 14.64
CA PHE A 42 -15.64 -18.90 13.27
C PHE A 42 -14.99 -17.53 13.14
N ASP A 43 -13.69 -17.51 12.87
CA ASP A 43 -12.99 -16.32 12.37
C ASP A 43 -13.57 -15.98 10.99
N LEU A 44 -14.22 -14.83 10.90
CA LEU A 44 -14.96 -14.39 9.72
C LEU A 44 -14.55 -12.95 9.39
N ASP A 45 -13.85 -12.80 8.27
CA ASP A 45 -13.37 -11.55 7.70
C ASP A 45 -14.51 -10.57 7.36
N LEU A 46 -14.21 -9.27 7.47
CA LEU A 46 -15.08 -8.09 7.32
C LEU A 46 -15.96 -8.04 6.04
N VAL A 47 -15.70 -8.88 5.03
CA VAL A 47 -16.48 -8.95 3.79
C VAL A 47 -17.79 -9.75 3.94
N GLN A 48 -17.92 -10.57 4.99
CA GLN A 48 -19.14 -11.36 5.23
C GLN A 48 -20.20 -10.68 6.10
N LEU A 49 -19.90 -9.51 6.70
CA LEU A 49 -20.86 -8.74 7.50
C LEU A 49 -21.95 -8.08 6.66
N ASP A 50 -21.63 -7.57 5.47
CA ASP A 50 -22.62 -6.93 4.58
C ASP A 50 -23.63 -7.93 4.00
N ILE A 51 -23.17 -9.15 3.68
CA ILE A 51 -24.04 -10.22 3.18
C ILE A 51 -24.92 -10.76 4.32
N PHE A 52 -24.40 -10.82 5.54
CA PHE A 52 -25.17 -11.25 6.71
C PHE A 52 -26.29 -10.25 7.05
N TRP A 53 -26.04 -8.95 6.87
CA TRP A 53 -27.06 -7.92 7.09
C TRP A 53 -28.18 -7.96 6.05
N GLU A 54 -27.85 -8.13 4.76
CA GLU A 54 -28.88 -8.24 3.71
C GLU A 54 -29.70 -9.53 3.82
N VAL A 55 -29.08 -10.67 4.14
CA VAL A 55 -29.80 -11.95 4.30
C VAL A 55 -30.73 -11.91 5.53
N THR A 56 -30.31 -11.26 6.63
CA THR A 56 -31.13 -11.09 7.83
C THR A 56 -32.33 -10.15 7.56
N LEU A 57 -32.13 -9.09 6.77
CA LEU A 57 -33.20 -8.17 6.36
C LEU A 57 -34.23 -8.81 5.41
N ILE A 58 -33.78 -9.71 4.54
CA ILE A 58 -34.66 -10.45 3.62
C ILE A 58 -35.48 -11.51 4.36
N LEU A 59 -34.90 -12.20 5.35
CA LEU A 59 -35.63 -13.16 6.17
C LEU A 59 -36.68 -12.49 7.08
N CYS A 60 -36.40 -11.31 7.63
CA CYS A 60 -37.37 -10.54 8.40
C CYS A 60 -38.55 -10.00 7.57
N ARG A 61 -38.42 -9.85 6.24
CA ARG A 61 -39.53 -9.44 5.36
C ARG A 61 -40.45 -10.58 4.91
N SER A 62 -40.00 -11.83 5.04
CA SER A 62 -40.78 -13.02 4.63
C SER A 62 -41.66 -13.58 5.77
N ALA A 63 -41.28 -13.35 7.03
CA ALA A 63 -42.10 -13.69 8.19
C ALA A 63 -43.00 -12.51 8.56
N GLY A 64 -44.21 -12.47 7.99
CA GLY A 64 -45.26 -11.53 8.38
C GLY A 64 -45.72 -11.75 9.82
N SER A 65 -44.97 -11.22 10.79
CA SER A 65 -45.37 -11.11 12.20
C SER A 65 -44.44 -10.18 12.97
N GLY A 66 -44.97 -9.05 13.42
CA GLY A 66 -44.53 -8.37 14.66
C GLY A 66 -43.19 -7.63 14.62
N VAL A 67 -43.24 -6.38 14.18
CA VAL A 67 -42.23 -5.36 14.47
C VAL A 67 -42.30 -5.05 15.97
N ASN A 68 -41.63 -5.82 16.84
CA ASN A 68 -41.42 -5.49 18.27
C ASN A 68 -40.45 -6.49 18.97
N CYS A 69 -39.34 -6.87 18.34
CA CYS A 69 -38.34 -7.74 18.98
C CYS A 69 -36.88 -7.41 18.59
N LEU A 70 -36.55 -6.12 18.41
CA LEU A 70 -35.19 -5.67 18.10
C LEU A 70 -34.80 -4.40 18.88
N LEU A 71 -35.27 -4.31 20.14
CA LEU A 71 -34.94 -3.19 21.03
C LEU A 71 -34.51 -3.62 22.45
N SER A 72 -34.19 -4.90 22.67
CA SER A 72 -33.74 -5.39 23.99
C SER A 72 -32.34 -6.04 24.02
N LEU A 73 -31.54 -5.90 22.96
CA LEU A 73 -30.17 -6.43 22.91
C LEU A 73 -29.07 -5.37 22.67
N LEU A 74 -29.39 -4.11 22.94
CA LEU A 74 -28.40 -3.03 23.12
C LEU A 74 -28.48 -2.51 24.56
N SER A 75 -28.37 -3.40 25.54
CA SER A 75 -27.96 -2.99 26.88
C SER A 75 -26.45 -2.90 26.87
N PHE A 76 -25.94 -1.74 26.46
CA PHE A 76 -24.57 -1.34 26.71
C PHE A 76 -24.32 -1.46 28.23
N ASN A 77 -23.56 -2.47 28.65
CA ASN A 77 -22.92 -2.46 29.95
C ASN A 77 -21.87 -1.35 29.92
N MET A 78 -22.27 -0.15 30.33
CA MET A 78 -21.34 0.91 30.72
C MET A 78 -20.57 0.43 31.94
N ALA A 79 -19.34 -0.04 31.72
CA ALA A 79 -18.35 -0.13 32.77
C ALA A 79 -17.82 1.29 33.05
N THR A 80 -18.59 2.10 33.78
CA THR A 80 -18.06 3.31 34.43
C THR A 80 -17.36 2.91 35.72
N PHE A 81 -16.10 2.53 35.59
CA PHE A 81 -15.15 2.50 36.69
C PHE A 81 -13.89 3.24 36.25
N PHE A 82 -14.03 4.56 36.14
CA PHE A 82 -12.90 5.48 36.10
C PHE A 82 -13.03 6.36 37.33
N GLY A 83 -11.97 6.35 38.15
CA GLY A 83 -11.87 7.10 39.38
C GLY A 83 -12.17 8.58 39.16
N GLU A 84 -12.74 9.18 40.19
CA GLU A 84 -13.07 10.59 40.30
C GLU A 84 -11.89 11.47 39.81
N VAL A 85 -12.08 12.18 38.70
CA VAL A 85 -11.11 13.16 38.21
C VAL A 85 -11.24 14.40 39.10
N LEU A 86 -10.36 14.51 40.09
CA LEU A 86 -10.19 15.74 40.85
C LEU A 86 -9.60 16.81 39.92
N PRO A 87 -10.17 18.03 39.85
CA PRO A 87 -9.55 19.12 39.11
C PRO A 87 -8.21 19.46 39.78
N VAL A 88 -7.12 19.16 39.08
CA VAL A 88 -5.78 19.58 39.50
C VAL A 88 -5.69 21.08 39.22
N PHE A 89 -5.89 21.89 40.25
CA PHE A 89 -5.45 23.28 40.25
C PHE A 89 -3.92 23.29 40.30
N SER A 90 -3.28 23.56 39.15
CA SER A 90 -1.85 23.78 39.07
C SER A 90 -1.44 25.00 39.91
N ARG A 91 -0.40 24.81 40.73
CA ARG A 91 0.22 25.81 41.62
C ARG A 91 1.29 26.64 40.91
N ALA A 92 0.93 27.45 39.93
CA ALA A 92 1.91 28.36 39.32
C ALA A 92 1.24 29.64 38.78
N THR A 93 0.50 30.34 39.63
CA THR A 93 0.46 31.81 39.57
C THR A 93 1.55 32.32 40.50
N GLY A 94 2.72 32.60 39.93
CA GLY A 94 3.63 33.60 40.44
C GLY A 94 3.52 34.77 39.48
N ASP A 95 2.91 35.85 39.94
CA ASP A 95 2.91 37.15 39.27
C ASP A 95 4.36 37.64 39.10
N ASP A 96 4.55 38.47 38.07
CA ASP A 96 5.72 39.31 37.78
C ASP A 96 6.99 38.62 37.28
N ASP A 97 7.11 38.53 35.95
CA ASP A 97 8.34 38.88 35.23
C ASP A 97 7.95 39.25 33.79
N ASP A 98 8.29 40.48 33.40
CA ASP A 98 8.19 41.01 32.03
C ASP A 98 9.05 40.18 31.07
N PHE A 99 8.55 39.02 30.66
CA PHE A 99 9.08 38.30 29.52
C PHE A 99 8.43 38.89 28.29
N ASP A 100 9.24 39.64 27.53
CA ASP A 100 8.93 40.04 26.16
C ASP A 100 8.19 38.90 25.46
N GLU A 101 6.92 39.15 25.09
CA GLU A 101 6.18 38.34 24.13
C GLU A 101 6.89 38.51 22.79
N ASP A 102 8.05 37.86 22.64
CA ASP A 102 8.48 37.40 21.33
C ASP A 102 7.37 36.45 20.87
N GLU A 103 6.39 37.01 20.15
CA GLU A 103 5.51 36.26 19.27
C GLU A 103 6.44 35.43 18.37
N GLU A 104 6.79 34.22 18.81
CA GLU A 104 7.26 33.15 17.93
C GLU A 104 6.11 32.97 16.94
N GLN A 105 6.15 33.73 15.84
CA GLN A 105 5.36 33.45 14.66
C GLN A 105 5.66 31.99 14.35
N GLU A 106 4.72 31.09 14.66
CA GLU A 106 4.68 29.76 14.10
C GLU A 106 4.63 29.95 12.59
N VAL A 107 5.80 30.04 11.98
CA VAL A 107 5.92 30.04 10.53
C VAL A 107 5.39 28.67 10.13
N ASP A 108 4.21 28.64 9.52
CA ASP A 108 3.63 27.43 8.94
C ASP A 108 4.61 26.89 7.89
N LEU A 109 5.53 26.04 8.35
CA LEU A 109 6.55 25.40 7.55
C LEU A 109 5.86 24.36 6.66
N THR A 110 5.37 24.82 5.51
CA THR A 110 4.68 23.97 4.53
C THR A 110 5.67 23.44 3.52
N TRP A 111 5.89 22.12 3.53
CA TRP A 111 6.72 21.46 2.52
C TRP A 111 6.11 21.62 1.13
N LYS A 112 6.89 22.17 0.19
CA LYS A 112 6.46 22.34 -1.19
C LYS A 112 7.25 21.41 -2.10
N THR A 113 6.54 20.53 -2.81
CA THR A 113 7.11 19.71 -3.87
C THR A 113 6.91 20.38 -5.22
N SER A 114 7.97 20.48 -6.01
CA SER A 114 7.94 21.00 -7.37
C SER A 114 8.32 19.91 -8.37
N VAL A 115 7.73 19.96 -9.56
CA VAL A 115 8.07 19.07 -10.67
C VAL A 115 8.60 19.94 -11.80
N GLN A 116 9.81 19.66 -12.24
CA GLN A 116 10.44 20.32 -13.37
C GLN A 116 10.51 19.35 -14.54
N TRP A 117 9.86 19.69 -15.65
CA TRP A 117 9.87 18.88 -16.86
C TRP A 117 10.95 19.35 -17.82
N SER A 118 11.55 18.40 -18.54
CA SER A 118 12.40 18.70 -19.69
C SER A 118 11.54 19.17 -20.87
N GLU A 119 12.14 19.93 -21.81
CA GLU A 119 11.45 20.39 -23.02
C GLU A 119 10.76 19.25 -23.81
N ALA A 120 11.36 18.06 -23.82
CA ALA A 120 10.80 16.89 -24.51
C ALA A 120 9.53 16.35 -23.83
N ALA A 121 9.47 16.43 -22.50
CA ALA A 121 8.30 16.03 -21.71
C ALA A 121 7.22 17.10 -21.75
N GLU A 122 7.59 18.39 -21.71
CA GLU A 122 6.65 19.51 -21.82
C GLU A 122 5.80 19.46 -23.09
N ARG A 123 6.41 19.07 -24.22
CA ARG A 123 5.69 18.88 -25.50
C ARG A 123 4.64 17.77 -25.47
N LYS A 124 4.74 16.85 -24.51
CA LYS A 124 3.78 15.73 -24.33
C LYS A 124 2.73 16.03 -23.27
N LEU A 125 2.86 17.13 -22.52
CA LEU A 125 1.87 17.50 -21.52
C LEU A 125 0.53 17.80 -22.20
N GLN A 126 -0.53 17.25 -21.60
CA GLN A 126 -1.91 17.52 -21.97
C GLN A 126 -2.60 18.06 -20.71
N ASP A 127 -3.05 19.30 -20.77
CA ASP A 127 -3.63 20.01 -19.62
C ASP A 127 -2.66 20.07 -18.41
N ASN A 128 -1.39 20.39 -18.66
CA ASN A 128 -0.30 20.39 -17.68
C ASN A 128 -0.03 19.05 -16.99
N LYS A 129 -0.61 17.95 -17.48
CA LYS A 129 -0.42 16.60 -16.95
C LYS A 129 0.18 15.69 -18.00
N LEU A 130 1.07 14.80 -17.58
CA LEU A 130 1.70 13.84 -18.47
C LEU A 130 0.80 12.60 -18.63
N PRO A 131 0.49 12.14 -19.85
CA PRO A 131 -0.26 10.89 -20.05
C PRO A 131 0.52 9.70 -19.48
N CYS A 132 -0.13 8.89 -18.64
CA CYS A 132 0.48 7.77 -17.95
C CYS A 132 -0.47 6.56 -17.93
N SER A 133 -0.07 5.46 -18.56
CA SER A 133 -0.78 4.17 -18.51
C SER A 133 -0.17 3.20 -17.51
N LEU A 134 1.12 3.35 -17.23
CA LEU A 134 1.89 2.52 -16.30
C LEU A 134 2.87 3.42 -15.56
N LEU A 135 2.73 3.47 -14.23
CA LEU A 135 3.62 4.22 -13.36
C LEU A 135 4.46 3.24 -12.54
N ILE A 136 5.79 3.32 -12.64
CA ILE A 136 6.72 2.51 -11.85
C ILE A 136 7.52 3.44 -10.96
N ILE A 137 7.49 3.23 -9.65
CA ILE A 137 8.23 4.04 -8.66
C ILE A 137 9.23 3.13 -7.94
N SER A 138 10.52 3.41 -8.07
CA SER A 138 11.55 2.70 -7.31
C SER A 138 11.99 3.50 -6.09
N VAL A 139 11.81 2.91 -4.91
CA VAL A 139 12.21 3.47 -3.62
C VAL A 139 13.40 2.68 -3.11
N GLY A 140 14.55 3.34 -2.96
CA GLY A 140 15.79 2.73 -2.50
C GLY A 140 16.68 2.21 -3.64
N GLN A 141 17.92 1.90 -3.30
CA GLN A 141 18.97 1.66 -4.30
C GLN A 141 18.81 0.31 -5.01
N VAL A 142 18.36 -0.74 -4.32
CA VAL A 142 18.14 -2.07 -4.91
C VAL A 142 17.06 -2.03 -6.00
N ALA A 143 15.91 -1.43 -5.68
CA ALA A 143 14.80 -1.25 -6.62
C ALA A 143 15.21 -0.36 -7.80
N SER A 144 15.99 0.70 -7.52
CA SER A 144 16.54 1.59 -8.55
C SER A 144 17.49 0.84 -9.49
N GLY A 145 18.40 0.02 -8.96
CA GLY A 145 19.33 -0.78 -9.76
C GLY A 145 18.61 -1.77 -10.67
N PHE A 146 17.54 -2.41 -10.19
CA PHE A 146 16.68 -3.25 -11.03
C PHE A 146 16.06 -2.45 -12.19
N CYS A 147 15.45 -1.31 -11.89
CA CYS A 147 14.79 -0.51 -12.92
C CYS A 147 15.76 0.08 -13.93
N GLN A 148 16.92 0.57 -13.48
CA GLN A 148 17.96 1.07 -14.36
C GLN A 148 18.51 -0.02 -15.29
N ALA A 149 18.68 -1.25 -14.80
CA ALA A 149 19.20 -2.33 -15.61
C ALA A 149 18.19 -2.92 -16.60
N TYR A 150 16.93 -3.07 -16.20
CA TYR A 150 15.93 -3.79 -17.01
C TYR A 150 14.97 -2.87 -17.77
N LEU A 151 14.72 -1.65 -17.31
CA LEU A 151 13.70 -0.76 -17.89
C LEU A 151 14.31 0.40 -18.68
N LEU A 152 15.44 0.95 -18.23
CA LEU A 152 16.06 2.14 -18.82
C LEU A 152 17.10 1.82 -19.89
N LYS A 153 17.09 2.60 -20.98
CA LYS A 153 18.01 2.44 -22.13
C LYS A 153 19.45 2.74 -21.76
N GLU A 154 20.38 2.26 -22.57
CA GLU A 154 21.78 2.67 -22.51
C GLU A 154 21.86 4.20 -22.59
N SER A 155 22.24 4.85 -21.48
CA SER A 155 22.17 6.30 -21.24
C SER A 155 20.75 6.90 -21.24
N PRO A 156 19.95 6.69 -20.18
CA PRO A 156 18.63 7.28 -20.09
C PRO A 156 18.76 8.79 -19.82
N LYS A 157 18.00 9.60 -20.56
CA LYS A 157 17.87 11.03 -20.27
C LYS A 157 16.65 11.23 -19.36
N PRO A 158 16.80 11.91 -18.21
CA PRO A 158 15.67 12.25 -17.37
C PRO A 158 14.72 13.18 -18.14
N ALA A 159 13.43 12.84 -18.08
CA ALA A 159 12.34 13.61 -18.64
C ALA A 159 11.85 14.69 -17.68
N GLY A 160 12.17 14.57 -16.39
CA GLY A 160 11.92 15.60 -15.39
C GLY A 160 12.56 15.26 -14.05
N TRP A 161 12.45 16.20 -13.11
CA TRP A 161 12.98 16.09 -11.75
C TRP A 161 11.92 16.51 -10.74
N LEU A 162 11.96 15.86 -9.59
CA LEU A 162 11.12 16.14 -8.43
C LEU A 162 12.01 16.66 -7.31
N SER A 163 11.72 17.85 -6.82
CA SER A 163 12.40 18.44 -5.66
C SER A 163 11.38 18.79 -4.59
N THR A 164 11.79 18.67 -3.33
CA THR A 164 11.01 19.16 -2.20
C THR A 164 11.88 20.13 -1.42
N SER A 165 11.33 21.29 -1.10
CA SER A 165 11.99 22.29 -0.26
C SER A 165 11.06 22.80 0.84
N LEU A 166 11.69 23.21 1.93
CA LEU A 166 11.07 24.03 2.95
C LEU A 166 11.09 25.49 2.45
N THR A 167 10.05 26.27 2.72
CA THR A 167 9.84 27.62 2.15
C THR A 167 10.81 28.71 2.63
N THR A 168 12.00 28.35 3.11
CA THR A 168 13.06 29.27 3.53
C THR A 168 14.28 29.04 2.64
N ASP A 169 14.45 29.92 1.65
CA ASP A 169 15.64 30.11 0.81
C ASP A 169 15.98 29.10 -0.30
N ASP A 170 16.07 29.68 -1.50
CA ASP A 170 16.07 29.11 -2.85
C ASP A 170 17.46 28.64 -3.33
N SER A 171 18.34 28.16 -2.44
CA SER A 171 19.78 28.11 -2.75
C SER A 171 20.37 26.77 -3.19
N THR A 172 19.67 25.64 -3.08
CA THR A 172 20.03 24.40 -3.80
C THR A 172 18.79 23.53 -4.03
N LEU A 173 18.30 23.45 -5.27
CA LEU A 173 17.25 22.49 -5.64
C LEU A 173 17.83 21.08 -5.60
N ASP A 174 17.79 20.48 -4.43
CA ASP A 174 18.13 19.08 -4.27
C ASP A 174 17.03 18.22 -4.92
N HIS A 175 17.37 17.60 -6.05
CA HIS A 175 16.47 16.67 -6.73
C HIS A 175 16.36 15.38 -5.91
N ASN A 176 15.16 15.10 -5.40
CA ASN A 176 14.85 13.92 -4.59
C ASN A 176 14.51 12.71 -5.46
N ALA A 177 13.99 12.95 -6.66
CA ALA A 177 13.71 11.90 -7.62
C ALA A 177 13.84 12.38 -9.07
N GLU A 178 14.15 11.43 -9.95
CA GLU A 178 14.27 11.62 -11.39
C GLU A 178 13.12 10.90 -12.09
N VAL A 179 12.55 11.52 -13.11
CA VAL A 179 11.44 10.97 -13.89
C VAL A 179 11.94 10.61 -15.28
N TYR A 180 11.59 9.42 -15.74
CA TYR A 180 12.00 8.85 -17.03
C TYR A 180 10.76 8.42 -17.82
N LEU A 181 10.79 8.61 -19.14
CA LEU A 181 9.76 8.12 -20.05
C LEU A 181 10.20 6.81 -20.68
N CYS A 182 9.42 5.76 -20.45
CA CYS A 182 9.63 4.43 -21.00
C CYS A 182 8.54 4.15 -22.05
N GLY A 183 8.94 3.88 -23.30
CA GLY A 183 7.97 3.58 -24.37
C GLY A 183 7.05 4.76 -24.72
N LYS A 184 5.76 4.49 -24.92
CA LYS A 184 4.75 5.50 -25.31
C LYS A 184 4.25 6.29 -24.10
N ASP A 185 3.64 5.58 -23.15
CA ASP A 185 2.92 6.15 -22.00
C ASP A 185 3.27 5.46 -20.67
N ALA A 186 4.49 4.92 -20.52
CA ALA A 186 4.96 4.42 -19.23
C ALA A 186 5.94 5.41 -18.60
N VAL A 187 5.76 5.69 -17.32
CA VAL A 187 6.56 6.63 -16.55
C VAL A 187 7.29 5.87 -15.45
N PHE A 188 8.59 6.07 -15.38
CA PHE A 188 9.43 5.52 -14.32
C PHE A 188 9.94 6.66 -13.45
N ILE A 189 9.75 6.57 -12.13
CA ILE A 189 10.24 7.53 -11.16
C ILE A 189 11.25 6.84 -10.26
N GLN A 190 12.48 7.35 -10.27
CA GLN A 190 13.55 6.87 -9.42
C GLN A 190 13.77 7.81 -8.26
N CYS A 191 13.50 7.35 -7.03
CA CYS A 191 13.86 8.10 -5.83
C CYS A 191 15.37 7.97 -5.59
N THR A 192 16.10 9.06 -5.84
CA THR A 192 17.56 9.13 -5.66
C THR A 192 17.95 9.43 -4.22
N LYS A 193 17.08 10.14 -3.49
CA LYS A 193 17.23 10.46 -2.07
C LYS A 193 16.06 9.92 -1.25
N GLU A 194 16.32 9.71 0.03
CA GLU A 194 15.28 9.35 0.98
C GLU A 194 14.34 10.54 1.21
N ILE A 195 13.04 10.29 1.11
CA ILE A 195 11.99 11.29 1.30
C ILE A 195 11.45 11.10 2.71
N SER A 196 11.62 12.11 3.56
CA SER A 196 11.22 12.02 4.95
C SER A 196 9.70 11.89 5.11
N PRO A 197 9.20 11.30 6.21
CA PRO A 197 7.78 11.07 6.42
C PRO A 197 6.93 12.35 6.32
N GLU A 198 7.46 13.49 6.82
CA GLU A 198 6.76 14.78 6.92
C GLU A 198 6.43 15.37 5.55
N GLN A 199 7.26 15.12 4.55
CA GLN A 199 7.08 15.60 3.18
C GLN A 199 6.47 14.54 2.24
N SER A 200 6.39 13.28 2.68
CA SER A 200 5.98 12.16 1.82
C SER A 200 4.58 12.35 1.22
N PHE A 201 3.63 12.92 1.98
CA PHE A 201 2.29 13.21 1.49
C PHE A 201 2.30 14.28 0.39
N CYS A 202 2.94 15.42 0.63
CA CYS A 202 3.06 16.50 -0.36
C CYS A 202 3.73 15.99 -1.63
N TRP A 203 4.77 15.17 -1.49
CA TRP A 203 5.47 14.58 -2.61
C TRP A 203 4.58 13.66 -3.43
N VAL A 204 3.89 12.70 -2.78
CA VAL A 204 2.98 11.75 -3.47
C VAL A 204 1.84 12.52 -4.13
N HIS A 205 1.20 13.43 -3.41
CA HIS A 205 0.12 14.24 -3.97
C HIS A 205 0.57 14.99 -5.22
N LYS A 206 1.76 15.61 -5.18
CA LYS A 206 2.29 16.36 -6.33
C LYS A 206 2.62 15.47 -7.52
N VAL A 207 3.21 14.29 -7.28
CA VAL A 207 3.50 13.32 -8.35
C VAL A 207 2.22 12.90 -9.05
N PHE A 208 1.20 12.50 -8.29
CA PHE A 208 -0.06 12.02 -8.86
C PHE A 208 -0.85 13.15 -9.54
N ASP A 209 -0.79 14.39 -9.03
CA ASP A 209 -1.42 15.54 -9.68
C ASP A 209 -0.74 15.91 -11.01
N SER A 210 0.56 15.66 -11.13
CA SER A 210 1.33 15.94 -12.36
C SER A 210 1.11 14.91 -13.49
N LEU A 211 0.41 13.80 -13.19
CA LEU A 211 0.16 12.70 -14.12
C LEU A 211 -1.34 12.55 -14.41
N GLN A 212 -1.67 12.07 -15.61
CA GLN A 212 -3.05 11.70 -15.95
C GLN A 212 -3.34 10.27 -15.48
N MET A 213 -4.07 10.13 -14.37
CA MET A 213 -4.25 8.85 -13.66
C MET A 213 -5.47 8.01 -14.08
N ASN A 214 -6.18 8.39 -15.15
CA ASN A 214 -7.51 7.84 -15.48
C ASN A 214 -7.57 6.32 -15.73
N SER A 215 -6.46 5.70 -16.15
CA SER A 215 -6.37 4.25 -16.41
C SER A 215 -4.96 3.72 -16.10
N THR A 216 -4.32 4.28 -15.07
CA THR A 216 -2.92 4.00 -14.75
C THR A 216 -2.82 2.87 -13.74
N GLU A 217 -1.97 1.88 -14.02
CA GLU A 217 -1.51 0.91 -13.03
C GLU A 217 -0.21 1.39 -12.38
N VAL A 218 -0.15 1.36 -11.05
CA VAL A 218 1.00 1.80 -10.27
C VAL A 218 1.75 0.61 -9.70
N PHE A 219 3.05 0.55 -9.96
CA PHE A 219 3.98 -0.44 -9.41
C PHE A 219 4.99 0.26 -8.53
N VAL A 220 5.04 -0.09 -7.24
CA VAL A 220 6.02 0.43 -6.30
C VAL A 220 7.01 -0.68 -5.98
N LEU A 221 8.30 -0.39 -6.15
CA LEU A 221 9.40 -1.32 -5.91
C LEU A 221 10.22 -0.81 -4.74
N THR A 222 10.40 -1.63 -3.72
CA THR A 222 11.18 -1.26 -2.54
C THR A 222 11.92 -2.46 -1.96
N SER A 223 12.87 -2.20 -1.08
CA SER A 223 13.64 -3.22 -0.37
C SER A 223 13.62 -2.95 1.13
N ALA A 224 13.64 -4.02 1.92
CA ALA A 224 13.70 -3.97 3.37
C ALA A 224 14.71 -5.03 3.86
N PRO A 225 15.33 -4.84 5.04
CA PRO A 225 16.21 -5.86 5.59
C PRO A 225 15.41 -7.10 5.99
N ALA A 226 15.97 -8.29 5.80
CA ALA A 226 15.32 -9.56 6.14
C ALA A 226 15.00 -9.68 7.64
N SER A 227 15.71 -8.92 8.50
CA SER A 227 15.43 -8.82 9.94
C SER A 227 14.07 -8.21 10.27
N ASP A 228 13.52 -7.39 9.37
CA ASP A 228 12.22 -6.74 9.59
C ASP A 228 11.05 -7.68 9.28
N PHE A 229 11.34 -8.79 8.59
CA PHE A 229 10.33 -9.77 8.22
C PHE A 229 9.98 -10.68 9.40
N ARG A 230 8.69 -10.69 9.75
CA ARG A 230 8.10 -11.49 10.81
C ARG A 230 7.32 -12.64 10.19
N THR A 231 7.66 -13.86 10.59
CA THR A 231 6.99 -15.07 10.15
C THR A 231 6.97 -16.09 11.27
N GLU A 232 5.98 -16.99 11.27
CA GLU A 232 5.93 -18.14 12.19
C GLU A 232 6.95 -19.21 11.79
N ALA A 233 7.34 -19.25 10.51
CA ALA A 233 8.37 -20.15 10.02
C ALA A 233 9.77 -19.69 10.49
N SER A 234 10.71 -20.63 10.65
CA SER A 234 12.08 -20.23 10.95
C SER A 234 12.67 -19.48 9.76
N LEU A 235 13.31 -18.32 10.00
CA LEU A 235 14.03 -17.57 8.97
C LEU A 235 15.06 -18.42 8.20
N SER A 236 15.59 -19.47 8.85
CA SER A 236 16.50 -20.45 8.22
C SER A 236 15.87 -21.24 7.05
N GLN A 237 14.54 -21.28 6.97
CA GLN A 237 13.81 -21.93 5.87
C GLN A 237 13.58 -20.99 4.68
N LEU A 238 13.78 -19.68 4.86
CA LEU A 238 13.62 -18.70 3.80
C LEU A 238 14.95 -18.50 3.08
N THR A 239 14.94 -18.70 1.76
CA THR A 239 16.08 -18.33 0.92
C THR A 239 16.03 -16.84 0.65
N VAL A 240 16.91 -16.08 1.29
CA VAL A 240 17.13 -14.64 1.05
C VAL A 240 18.00 -14.48 -0.21
N PRO A 241 17.74 -13.51 -1.11
CA PRO A 241 16.65 -12.53 -1.09
C PRO A 241 15.32 -13.08 -1.63
N PHE A 242 14.20 -12.62 -1.07
CA PHE A 242 12.85 -13.02 -1.50
C PHE A 242 11.90 -11.83 -1.63
N LEU A 243 10.87 -12.00 -2.47
CA LEU A 243 9.84 -10.98 -2.69
C LEU A 243 8.56 -11.27 -1.91
N ARG A 244 7.91 -10.19 -1.48
CA ARG A 244 6.51 -10.15 -1.03
C ARG A 244 5.76 -9.02 -1.73
N THR A 245 4.46 -9.15 -1.82
CA THR A 245 3.61 -8.14 -2.47
C THR A 245 2.44 -7.70 -1.60
N LEU A 246 2.06 -6.43 -1.74
CA LEU A 246 0.83 -5.85 -1.26
C LEU A 246 0.10 -5.19 -2.44
N ARG A 247 -1.23 -5.10 -2.36
CA ARG A 247 -2.05 -4.49 -3.42
C ARG A 247 -3.13 -3.59 -2.83
N SER A 248 -3.55 -2.60 -3.61
CA SER A 248 -4.77 -1.87 -3.30
C SER A 248 -6.01 -2.74 -3.57
N SER A 249 -7.11 -2.45 -2.86
CA SER A 249 -8.39 -3.15 -2.99
C SER A 249 -9.02 -3.06 -4.39
N SER A 250 -8.73 -1.99 -5.14
CA SER A 250 -9.19 -1.80 -6.54
C SER A 250 -8.64 -2.87 -7.49
N THR A 251 -7.64 -3.63 -7.07
CA THR A 251 -6.86 -4.58 -7.88
C THR A 251 -7.56 -5.93 -8.14
N CYS A 252 -8.87 -6.02 -7.95
CA CYS A 252 -9.61 -7.29 -8.10
C CYS A 252 -9.52 -7.91 -9.50
N CYS A 253 -9.12 -7.13 -10.51
CA CYS A 253 -8.98 -7.53 -11.91
C CYS A 253 -7.53 -7.74 -12.41
N LEU A 254 -6.49 -7.52 -11.58
CA LEU A 254 -5.11 -7.77 -12.03
C LEU A 254 -4.75 -9.26 -11.95
N GLN A 255 -3.82 -9.65 -12.84
CA GLN A 255 -3.21 -10.97 -12.84
C GLN A 255 -2.68 -11.31 -11.44
N ARG A 256 -2.79 -12.59 -11.06
CA ARG A 256 -2.23 -13.10 -9.80
C ARG A 256 -0.76 -12.68 -9.72
N PRO A 257 -0.31 -12.06 -8.62
CA PRO A 257 1.05 -11.57 -8.53
C PRO A 257 2.05 -12.72 -8.67
N PRO A 258 3.25 -12.45 -9.21
CA PRO A 258 4.28 -13.47 -9.44
C PRO A 258 4.95 -13.93 -8.13
N CYS A 259 4.68 -13.27 -7.01
CA CYS A 259 5.21 -13.57 -5.69
C CYS A 259 4.10 -13.65 -4.62
N PRO A 260 4.37 -14.28 -3.46
CA PRO A 260 3.41 -14.38 -2.37
C PRO A 260 3.04 -13.01 -1.77
N TYR A 261 1.81 -12.92 -1.26
CA TYR A 261 1.37 -11.74 -0.49
C TYR A 261 2.16 -11.59 0.80
N LEU A 262 2.33 -10.36 1.25
CA LEU A 262 2.92 -10.07 2.56
C LEU A 262 1.97 -10.56 3.67
N GLU A 263 2.48 -11.45 4.52
CA GLU A 263 1.73 -12.05 5.62
C GLU A 263 1.66 -11.13 6.84
N GLN A 264 0.60 -11.26 7.63
CA GLN A 264 0.55 -10.61 8.94
C GLN A 264 1.58 -11.25 9.87
N PRO A 265 2.22 -10.50 10.80
CA PRO A 265 1.97 -9.11 11.20
C PRO A 265 2.97 -8.11 10.57
N ASN A 266 3.45 -8.38 9.35
CA ASN A 266 4.43 -7.50 8.70
C ASN A 266 3.83 -6.14 8.35
N LEU A 267 4.62 -5.08 8.57
CA LEU A 267 4.25 -3.71 8.25
C LEU A 267 5.26 -3.13 7.25
N ILE A 268 4.75 -2.32 6.33
CA ILE A 268 5.59 -1.50 5.45
C ILE A 268 5.43 -0.05 5.88
N SER A 269 6.56 0.66 5.95
CA SER A 269 6.65 2.07 6.33
C SER A 269 7.21 2.89 5.17
N SER A 270 7.50 4.18 5.42
CA SER A 270 8.12 5.13 4.48
C SER A 270 7.24 5.51 3.27
N LEU A 271 7.86 6.15 2.29
CA LEU A 271 7.24 6.60 1.05
C LEU A 271 6.46 5.48 0.32
N SER A 272 6.96 4.24 0.34
CA SER A 272 6.31 3.12 -0.33
C SER A 272 4.92 2.81 0.26
N ALA A 273 4.78 2.88 1.59
CA ALA A 273 3.51 2.77 2.28
C ALA A 273 2.59 3.97 2.01
N GLN A 274 3.15 5.19 1.99
CA GLN A 274 2.40 6.41 1.68
C GLN A 274 1.79 6.36 0.26
N ILE A 275 2.57 5.91 -0.73
CA ILE A 275 2.09 5.74 -2.12
C ILE A 275 0.95 4.71 -2.17
N LEU A 276 1.12 3.55 -1.54
CA LEU A 276 0.10 2.51 -1.56
C LEU A 276 -1.18 2.96 -0.85
N THR A 277 -1.04 3.69 0.26
CA THR A 277 -2.15 4.28 1.03
C THR A 277 -2.90 5.32 0.22
N TYR A 278 -2.18 6.22 -0.46
CA TYR A 278 -2.78 7.18 -1.38
C TYR A 278 -3.58 6.46 -2.47
N CYS A 279 -2.99 5.45 -3.11
CA CYS A 279 -3.69 4.67 -4.14
C CYS A 279 -4.92 3.95 -3.59
N GLN A 280 -4.87 3.45 -2.36
CA GLN A 280 -6.02 2.81 -1.71
C GLN A 280 -7.17 3.81 -1.46
N ILE A 281 -6.87 5.02 -0.98
CA ILE A 281 -7.86 6.08 -0.73
C ILE A 281 -8.52 6.54 -2.04
N PHE A 282 -7.71 6.82 -3.06
CA PHE A 282 -8.18 7.31 -4.36
C PHE A 282 -8.61 6.20 -5.33
N ARG A 283 -8.68 4.94 -4.84
CA ARG A 283 -9.10 3.75 -5.61
C ARG A 283 -8.27 3.50 -6.88
N ILE A 284 -7.00 3.85 -6.87
CA ILE A 284 -6.05 3.61 -7.96
C ILE A 284 -5.52 2.17 -7.89
N LEU A 285 -5.36 1.53 -9.06
CA LEU A 285 -4.76 0.20 -9.18
C LEU A 285 -3.28 0.28 -8.81
N ALA A 286 -2.89 -0.35 -7.71
CA ALA A 286 -1.51 -0.30 -7.22
C ALA A 286 -1.03 -1.64 -6.67
N GLN A 287 0.22 -1.97 -6.98
CA GLN A 287 0.94 -3.12 -6.45
C GLN A 287 2.29 -2.67 -5.89
N LEU A 288 2.55 -3.01 -4.64
CA LEU A 288 3.82 -2.79 -3.96
C LEU A 288 4.57 -4.12 -3.90
N PHE A 289 5.83 -4.11 -4.26
CA PHE A 289 6.74 -5.25 -4.19
C PHE A 289 7.90 -4.90 -3.27
N VAL A 290 8.11 -5.75 -2.27
CA VAL A 290 9.12 -5.59 -1.24
C VAL A 290 10.11 -6.74 -1.37
N CYS A 291 11.38 -6.41 -1.60
CA CYS A 291 12.48 -7.36 -1.58
C CYS A 291 13.12 -7.37 -0.19
N TYR A 292 13.06 -8.52 0.48
CA TYR A 292 13.74 -8.72 1.75
C TYR A 292 15.14 -9.26 1.51
N CYS A 293 16.16 -8.57 2.02
CA CYS A 293 17.57 -8.89 1.79
C CYS A 293 18.42 -8.78 3.07
N GLU A 294 19.50 -9.56 3.17
CA GLU A 294 20.41 -9.55 4.32
C GLU A 294 21.56 -8.54 4.17
N SER A 295 21.98 -8.30 2.93
CA SER A 295 23.14 -7.44 2.65
C SER A 295 22.77 -5.96 2.77
N ILE A 296 23.61 -5.22 3.51
CA ILE A 296 23.60 -3.75 3.53
C ILE A 296 24.10 -3.20 2.18
N HIS A 297 24.96 -3.97 1.50
CA HIS A 297 25.49 -3.61 0.19
C HIS A 297 24.63 -4.15 -0.94
N ILE A 298 24.58 -3.39 -2.04
CA ILE A 298 23.88 -3.80 -3.25
C ILE A 298 24.66 -4.91 -3.93
N ASP A 299 24.03 -6.05 -4.14
CA ASP A 299 24.57 -7.18 -4.85
C ASP A 299 23.71 -7.54 -6.08
N SER A 300 24.31 -8.25 -7.03
CA SER A 300 23.61 -8.66 -8.24
C SER A 300 22.44 -9.63 -7.96
N THR A 301 22.55 -10.38 -6.86
CA THR A 301 21.55 -11.35 -6.39
C THR A 301 20.29 -10.67 -5.87
N THR A 302 20.41 -9.62 -5.06
CA THR A 302 19.24 -8.88 -4.56
C THR A 302 18.56 -8.09 -5.67
N ILE A 303 19.31 -7.50 -6.61
CA ILE A 303 18.69 -6.84 -7.78
C ILE A 303 17.89 -7.86 -8.61
N LYS A 304 18.43 -9.07 -8.81
CA LYS A 304 17.75 -10.15 -9.55
C LYS A 304 16.56 -10.77 -8.80
N ALA A 305 16.38 -10.48 -7.51
CA ALA A 305 15.19 -10.93 -6.79
C ALA A 305 13.89 -10.40 -7.44
N PHE A 306 13.96 -9.24 -8.10
CA PHE A 306 12.85 -8.64 -8.85
C PHE A 306 12.56 -9.28 -10.23
N SER A 307 13.37 -10.22 -10.69
CA SER A 307 13.18 -10.91 -11.97
C SER A 307 11.78 -11.52 -12.23
N PRO A 308 11.01 -12.00 -11.21
CA PRO A 308 9.64 -12.47 -11.45
C PRO A 308 8.71 -11.40 -12.06
N LEU A 309 8.99 -10.11 -11.85
CA LEU A 309 8.21 -9.01 -12.42
C LEU A 309 8.35 -8.90 -13.94
N LEU A 310 9.49 -9.33 -14.50
CA LEU A 310 9.73 -9.33 -15.95
C LEU A 310 8.78 -10.25 -16.71
N LYS A 311 8.11 -11.18 -16.01
CA LYS A 311 7.11 -12.09 -16.57
C LYS A 311 5.71 -11.46 -16.69
N LEU A 312 5.50 -10.28 -16.10
CA LEU A 312 4.23 -9.56 -16.20
C LEU A 312 4.13 -8.88 -17.58
N ASP A 313 2.98 -9.02 -18.24
CA ASP A 313 2.75 -8.51 -19.61
C ASP A 313 3.14 -7.03 -19.77
N LYS A 314 2.92 -6.23 -18.73
CA LYS A 314 3.25 -4.80 -18.69
C LYS A 314 4.76 -4.56 -18.77
N PHE A 315 5.54 -5.35 -18.03
CA PHE A 315 7.00 -5.25 -17.99
C PHE A 315 7.64 -5.80 -19.27
N VAL A 316 7.10 -6.87 -19.85
CA VAL A 316 7.62 -7.45 -21.11
C VAL A 316 7.73 -6.41 -22.22
N SER A 317 6.76 -5.49 -22.30
CA SER A 317 6.73 -4.45 -23.35
C SER A 317 7.83 -3.39 -23.25
N ILE A 318 8.40 -3.20 -22.06
CA ILE A 318 9.39 -2.14 -21.74
C ILE A 318 10.76 -2.70 -21.36
N THR A 319 10.87 -4.02 -21.16
CA THR A 319 12.08 -4.68 -20.68
C THR A 319 13.15 -4.75 -21.77
N GLN A 320 14.41 -4.65 -21.34
CA GLN A 320 15.57 -4.74 -22.22
C GLN A 320 16.15 -6.14 -22.31
N ASN A 321 17.05 -6.31 -23.28
CA ASN A 321 17.77 -7.57 -23.49
C ASN A 321 18.55 -7.96 -22.22
N GLU A 322 18.49 -9.24 -21.87
CA GLU A 322 19.14 -9.79 -20.66
C GLU A 322 20.66 -9.55 -20.64
N THR A 323 21.31 -9.54 -21.82
CA THR A 323 22.74 -9.27 -21.96
C THR A 323 23.09 -7.87 -21.47
N PHE A 324 22.34 -6.86 -21.91
CA PHE A 324 22.49 -5.48 -21.48
C PHE A 324 22.22 -5.34 -19.98
N ALA A 325 21.11 -5.90 -19.50
CA ALA A 325 20.74 -5.84 -18.09
C ALA A 325 21.83 -6.42 -17.19
N SER A 326 22.43 -7.56 -17.58
CA SER A 326 23.52 -8.17 -16.81
C SER A 326 24.77 -7.29 -16.70
N ALA A 327 25.11 -6.54 -17.75
CA ALA A 327 26.23 -5.60 -17.75
C ALA A 327 25.90 -4.35 -16.95
N ALA A 328 24.68 -3.83 -17.07
CA ALA A 328 24.19 -2.69 -16.32
C ALA A 328 24.16 -2.97 -14.80
N ILE A 329 23.71 -4.17 -14.39
CA ILE A 329 23.74 -4.59 -12.97
C ILE A 329 25.17 -4.57 -12.43
N LYS A 330 26.14 -5.13 -13.17
CA LYS A 330 27.55 -5.13 -12.75
C LYS A 330 28.04 -3.70 -12.55
N LYS A 331 27.83 -2.83 -13.54
CA LYS A 331 28.21 -1.42 -13.46
C LYS A 331 27.56 -0.70 -12.27
N PHE A 332 26.28 -0.99 -11.99
CA PHE A 332 25.56 -0.39 -10.89
C PHE A 332 26.09 -0.86 -9.52
N VAL A 333 26.38 -2.15 -9.39
CA VAL A 333 27.01 -2.73 -8.19
C VAL A 333 28.41 -2.17 -7.99
N ASP A 334 29.21 -2.04 -9.06
CA ASP A 334 30.56 -1.47 -8.98
C ASP A 334 30.53 0.00 -8.53
N LEU A 335 29.55 0.78 -8.98
CA LEU A 335 29.36 2.18 -8.58
C LEU A 335 29.01 2.34 -7.10
N HIS A 336 28.24 1.41 -6.55
CA HIS A 336 27.78 1.43 -5.15
C HIS A 336 28.60 0.53 -4.23
N SER A 337 29.69 -0.05 -4.74
CA SER A 337 30.64 -0.78 -3.92
C SER A 337 31.37 0.22 -3.02
N PRO A 338 31.44 -0.02 -1.70
CA PRO A 338 32.17 0.89 -0.81
C PRO A 338 33.63 0.94 -1.26
N SER A 339 34.13 2.15 -1.53
CA SER A 339 35.58 2.35 -1.61
C SER A 339 36.14 2.04 -0.23
N ASN A 340 36.68 0.84 -0.03
CA ASN A 340 37.37 0.43 1.18
C ASN A 340 38.64 1.29 1.33
N SER A 341 38.50 2.49 1.88
CA SER A 341 39.61 3.38 2.24
C SER A 341 39.97 3.27 3.73
N LEU A 342 39.34 2.38 4.48
CA LEU A 342 39.59 2.17 5.92
C LEU A 342 40.69 1.15 6.24
N TYR A 343 41.36 0.59 5.23
CA TYR A 343 42.55 -0.26 5.39
C TYR A 343 43.64 0.15 4.39
N LEU A 344 44.19 1.36 4.54
CA LEU A 344 45.44 1.78 3.90
C LEU A 344 46.44 2.26 4.95
#